data_AF-A0A9E0KVE3-F1
#
_entry.id   AF-A0A9E0KVE3-F1
#
_cell.length_a   1.000
_cell.length_b   1.000
_cell.length_c   1.000
_cell.angle_alpha   90.00
_cell.angle_beta   90.00
_cell.angle_gamma   90.00
#
_symmetry.space_group_name_H-M   'P 1'
#
loop_
_entity.id
_entity.type
_entity.pdbx_description
1 polymer ?
#
loop_
_entity_poly.entity_id
_entity_poly.type
_entity_poly.pdbx_seq_one_letter_code
_entity_poly.pdbx_strand_id
1 'polypeptide(L)'
;MPISITTDIADDLLQQRIDAACDQACHAIAPAWPLDRAIAVNPHWGRIGRSVRQVAARMSVLSNINVFSSREYLAQAWDEGRISSIDLTCALSMVPAALTRALTEQQCIDALRTPVEISCLPLLIDVLDDDPLRHARLSWRQAITHQVSQTCASYFDERQADWQPEREQGLYGFWRDTLTHDHGIGLLMGVPDLGKRLSTLPATRQDAERWVLQRLGLPEAVWADYLESVLLTVNGWASWCAYLSWQAGQEGKKDSHLRDLLAIRLAWGAIVLECKNAASAQQAFTSLKQEWSQSSDVLKRAEESLVVDEVWQVALEVGYQRQLARQLCCAEADTTTAPVIKVQAAFCIDVRSEPMRRALEAVSPSIQTIGFAGFFGLPVAYTPFATEARRPQLPGLLAPALEVSDQI
;
A
#
# COMPACT_ATOMS: atom_id res chain seq x y z
N MET A 1 26.71 31.98 -29.63
CA MET A 1 26.18 31.47 -28.35
C MET A 1 24.65 31.46 -28.32
N PRO A 2 23.97 30.49 -28.96
CA PRO A 2 22.57 30.19 -28.65
C PRO A 2 22.31 28.74 -28.19
N ILE A 3 23.33 27.88 -28.13
CA ILE A 3 23.16 26.43 -27.88
C ILE A 3 22.91 26.11 -26.39
N SER A 4 23.51 26.85 -25.45
CA SER A 4 23.35 26.57 -24.00
C SER A 4 21.93 26.84 -23.49
N ILE A 5 21.29 27.93 -23.92
CA ILE A 5 19.97 28.33 -23.39
C ILE A 5 18.88 27.30 -23.77
N THR A 6 18.93 26.74 -24.97
CA THR A 6 17.97 25.72 -25.43
C THR A 6 18.17 24.37 -24.76
N THR A 7 19.40 24.07 -24.33
CA THR A 7 19.72 22.81 -23.65
C THR A 7 19.25 22.87 -22.19
N ASP A 8 19.42 24.01 -21.52
CA ASP A 8 18.94 24.23 -20.15
C ASP A 8 17.41 24.17 -20.06
N ILE A 9 16.68 24.76 -21.02
CA ILE A 9 15.20 24.70 -21.05
C ILE A 9 14.69 23.27 -21.26
N ALA A 10 15.38 22.48 -22.10
CA ALA A 10 14.98 21.11 -22.38
C ALA A 10 15.23 20.18 -21.18
N ASP A 11 16.32 20.40 -20.42
CA ASP A 11 16.60 19.64 -19.20
C ASP A 11 15.64 20.00 -18.06
N ASP A 12 15.30 21.29 -17.91
CA ASP A 12 14.29 21.74 -16.95
C ASP A 12 12.91 21.12 -17.24
N LEU A 13 12.48 21.09 -18.50
CA LEU A 13 11.21 20.49 -18.88
C LEU A 13 11.20 18.97 -18.64
N LEU A 14 12.32 18.30 -18.88
CA LEU A 14 12.46 16.88 -18.57
C LEU A 14 12.34 16.64 -17.06
N GLN A 15 13.03 17.44 -16.24
CA GLN A 15 12.97 17.32 -14.79
C GLN A 15 11.54 17.53 -14.26
N GLN A 16 10.79 18.51 -14.80
CA GLN A 16 9.38 18.71 -14.44
C GLN A 16 8.50 17.50 -14.75
N ARG A 17 8.72 16.85 -15.90
CA ARG A 17 7.97 15.63 -16.29
C ARG A 17 8.31 14.44 -15.38
N ILE A 18 9.58 14.30 -15.03
CA ILE A 18 10.04 13.32 -14.04
C ILE A 18 9.36 13.59 -12.70
N ASP A 19 9.37 14.84 -12.24
CA ASP A 19 8.75 15.21 -10.97
C ASP A 19 7.26 14.91 -10.94
N ALA A 20 6.53 15.22 -12.01
CA ALA A 20 5.12 14.93 -12.14
C ALA A 20 4.81 13.42 -12.08
N ALA A 21 5.55 12.58 -12.82
CA ALA A 21 5.33 11.13 -12.82
C ALA A 21 5.57 10.50 -11.45
N CYS A 22 6.56 11.03 -10.75
CA CYS A 22 7.09 10.51 -9.52
C CYS A 22 6.22 11.02 -8.34
N ASP A 23 5.63 12.21 -8.45
CA ASP A 23 4.54 12.68 -7.57
C ASP A 23 3.27 11.86 -7.79
N GLN A 24 2.88 11.59 -9.03
CA GLN A 24 1.72 10.75 -9.34
C GLN A 24 1.85 9.35 -8.71
N ALA A 25 3.03 8.74 -8.79
CA ALA A 25 3.31 7.45 -8.15
C ALA A 25 3.22 7.54 -6.61
N CYS A 26 3.77 8.59 -6.00
CA CYS A 26 3.70 8.81 -4.55
C CYS A 26 2.25 8.98 -4.06
N HIS A 27 1.41 9.73 -4.79
CA HIS A 27 0.00 9.93 -4.45
C HIS A 27 -0.84 8.64 -4.54
N ALA A 28 -0.37 7.62 -5.28
CA ALA A 28 -1.06 6.34 -5.39
C ALA A 28 -0.90 5.44 -4.15
N ILE A 29 0.06 5.75 -3.26
CA ILE A 29 0.33 4.97 -2.05
C ILE A 29 -0.61 5.39 -0.92
N ALA A 30 -1.24 4.41 -0.27
CA ALA A 30 -2.12 4.64 0.88
C ALA A 30 -1.32 4.93 2.15
N PRO A 31 -1.62 6.02 2.89
CA PRO A 31 -1.02 6.23 4.21
C PRO A 31 -1.44 5.11 5.17
N ALA A 32 -0.49 4.65 5.99
CA ALA A 32 -0.75 3.70 7.08
C ALA A 32 -0.32 4.32 8.41
N TRP A 33 -1.27 4.42 9.34
CA TRP A 33 -1.05 5.00 10.66
C TRP A 33 -0.29 4.01 11.56
N PRO A 34 0.52 4.53 12.50
CA PRO A 34 1.18 3.69 13.50
C PRO A 34 0.14 3.00 14.40
N LEU A 35 0.55 1.94 15.08
CA LEU A 35 -0.34 1.10 15.90
C LEU A 35 -1.09 1.87 16.99
N ASP A 36 -0.47 2.90 17.58
CA ASP A 36 -1.08 3.76 18.59
C ASP A 36 -2.16 4.69 18.04
N ARG A 37 -2.21 4.87 16.70
CA ARG A 37 -3.17 5.72 15.99
C ARG A 37 -3.85 5.00 14.83
N ALA A 38 -3.89 3.66 14.86
CA ALA A 38 -4.39 2.87 13.76
C ALA A 38 -5.85 3.24 13.44
N ILE A 39 -6.09 3.68 12.21
CA ILE A 39 -7.42 3.97 11.67
C ILE A 39 -7.65 3.13 10.42
N ALA A 40 -8.93 2.86 10.12
CA ALA A 40 -9.30 2.20 8.88
C ALA A 40 -9.10 3.17 7.71
N VAL A 41 -8.25 2.77 6.76
CA VAL A 41 -7.96 3.53 5.54
C VAL A 41 -8.29 2.65 4.36
N ASN A 42 -8.92 3.21 3.34
CA ASN A 42 -9.07 2.50 2.08
C ASN A 42 -7.68 2.28 1.47
N PRO A 43 -7.18 1.03 1.30
CA PRO A 43 -5.86 0.77 0.72
C PRO A 43 -5.76 1.24 -0.74
N HIS A 44 -6.89 1.56 -1.36
CA HIS A 44 -7.02 2.08 -2.70
C HIS A 44 -7.59 3.52 -2.73
N TRP A 45 -7.36 4.32 -1.68
CA TRP A 45 -7.87 5.69 -1.55
C TRP A 45 -7.58 6.59 -2.77
N GLY A 46 -6.38 6.50 -3.36
CA GLY A 46 -6.01 7.22 -4.60
C GLY A 46 -6.63 6.65 -5.88
N ARG A 47 -7.48 5.62 -5.78
CA ARG A 47 -8.07 4.88 -6.91
C ARG A 47 -9.59 4.74 -6.81
N ILE A 48 -10.25 5.51 -5.94
CA ILE A 48 -11.70 5.45 -5.70
C ILE A 48 -12.56 5.75 -6.94
N GLY A 49 -12.00 6.40 -7.96
CA GLY A 49 -12.67 6.64 -9.25
C GLY A 49 -12.68 5.45 -10.21
N ARG A 50 -12.10 4.32 -9.84
CA ARG A 50 -11.98 3.11 -10.67
C ARG A 50 -12.87 1.99 -10.12
N SER A 51 -13.31 1.07 -10.98
CA SER A 51 -14.00 -0.13 -10.51
C SER A 51 -13.05 -1.03 -9.72
N VAL A 52 -13.60 -1.86 -8.82
CA VAL A 52 -12.78 -2.80 -8.03
C VAL A 52 -12.01 -3.76 -8.96
N ARG A 53 -12.62 -4.23 -10.05
CA ARG A 53 -11.93 -5.08 -11.05
C ARG A 53 -10.77 -4.38 -11.75
N GLN A 54 -10.88 -3.08 -12.07
CA GLN A 54 -9.78 -2.29 -12.61
C GLN A 54 -8.64 -2.11 -11.60
N VAL A 55 -8.99 -1.90 -10.32
CA VAL A 55 -7.99 -1.82 -9.24
C VAL A 55 -7.32 -3.17 -9.05
N ALA A 56 -8.07 -4.27 -9.01
CA ALA A 56 -7.56 -5.63 -8.88
C ALA A 56 -6.58 -5.98 -10.01
N ALA A 57 -6.97 -5.76 -11.27
CA ALA A 57 -6.11 -5.98 -12.42
C ALA A 57 -4.80 -5.19 -12.32
N ARG A 58 -4.89 -3.90 -11.95
CA ARG A 58 -3.71 -3.06 -11.77
C ARG A 58 -2.79 -3.57 -10.66
N MET A 59 -3.33 -3.94 -9.50
CA MET A 59 -2.55 -4.42 -8.36
C MET A 59 -1.86 -5.75 -8.65
N SER A 60 -2.52 -6.66 -9.39
CA SER A 60 -1.90 -7.90 -9.86
C SER A 60 -0.79 -7.62 -10.87
N VAL A 61 -1.01 -6.75 -11.86
CA VAL A 61 -0.04 -6.45 -12.92
C VAL A 61 1.16 -5.65 -12.41
N LEU A 62 0.98 -4.69 -11.50
CA LEU A 62 2.08 -3.85 -11.03
C LEU A 62 2.89 -4.47 -9.91
N SER A 63 2.30 -5.31 -9.05
CA SER A 63 3.03 -5.83 -7.88
C SER A 63 2.54 -7.20 -7.40
N ASN A 64 1.83 -7.97 -8.23
CA ASN A 64 1.32 -9.29 -7.88
C ASN A 64 0.48 -9.30 -6.58
N ILE A 65 -0.29 -8.22 -6.34
CA ILE A 65 -1.18 -8.09 -5.19
C ILE A 65 -2.59 -8.53 -5.62
N ASN A 66 -3.16 -9.48 -4.89
CA ASN A 66 -4.52 -9.96 -5.11
C ASN A 66 -5.51 -9.13 -4.29
N VAL A 67 -6.45 -8.47 -4.99
CA VAL A 67 -7.51 -7.68 -4.35
C VAL A 67 -8.75 -8.53 -4.05
N PHE A 68 -9.11 -9.43 -4.96
CA PHE A 68 -10.21 -10.37 -4.73
C PHE A 68 -9.78 -11.54 -3.85
N SER A 69 -10.74 -12.15 -3.17
CA SER A 69 -10.53 -13.39 -2.44
C SER A 69 -9.99 -14.51 -3.35
N SER A 70 -9.21 -15.42 -2.79
CA SER A 70 -8.72 -16.58 -3.56
C SER A 70 -9.88 -17.47 -4.00
N ARG A 71 -9.75 -18.10 -5.17
CA ARG A 71 -10.73 -19.08 -5.67
C ARG A 71 -10.89 -20.27 -4.74
N GLU A 72 -9.84 -20.65 -4.00
CA GLU A 72 -9.91 -21.67 -2.95
C GLU A 72 -10.85 -21.27 -1.82
N TYR A 73 -10.73 -20.04 -1.31
CA TYR A 73 -11.62 -19.52 -0.28
C TYR A 73 -13.07 -19.44 -0.78
N LEU A 74 -13.27 -19.01 -2.03
CA LEU A 74 -14.59 -18.92 -2.64
C LEU A 74 -15.22 -20.30 -2.85
N ALA A 75 -14.43 -21.31 -3.25
CA ALA A 75 -14.88 -22.69 -3.34
C ALA A 75 -15.30 -23.23 -1.97
N GLN A 76 -14.51 -22.98 -0.92
CA GLN A 76 -14.89 -23.33 0.44
C GLN A 76 -16.19 -22.63 0.88
N ALA A 77 -16.33 -21.33 0.61
CA ALA A 77 -17.54 -20.57 0.96
C ALA A 77 -18.78 -21.08 0.21
N TRP A 78 -18.62 -21.56 -1.03
CA TRP A 78 -19.66 -22.22 -1.80
C TRP A 78 -20.03 -23.58 -1.19
N ASP A 79 -19.04 -24.43 -0.91
CA ASP A 79 -19.26 -25.77 -0.35
C ASP A 79 -19.89 -25.74 1.06
N GLU A 80 -19.54 -24.73 1.86
CA GLU A 80 -20.14 -24.47 3.18
C GLU A 80 -21.56 -23.87 3.10
N GLY A 81 -22.04 -23.52 1.90
CA GLY A 81 -23.33 -22.87 1.69
C GLY A 81 -23.39 -21.42 2.18
N ARG A 82 -22.23 -20.79 2.48
CA ARG A 82 -22.13 -19.34 2.73
C ARG A 82 -22.50 -18.56 1.47
N ILE A 83 -22.13 -19.07 0.30
CA ILE A 83 -22.60 -18.62 -1.01
C ILE A 83 -23.55 -19.70 -1.56
N SER A 84 -24.75 -19.30 -1.98
CA SER A 84 -25.72 -20.20 -2.61
C SER A 84 -25.93 -19.88 -4.09
N SER A 85 -26.54 -20.81 -4.84
CA SER A 85 -26.90 -20.61 -6.26
C SER A 85 -27.74 -19.35 -6.51
N ILE A 86 -28.60 -18.98 -5.55
CA ILE A 86 -29.38 -17.74 -5.62
C ILE A 86 -28.47 -16.51 -5.53
N ASP A 87 -27.45 -16.55 -4.67
CA ASP A 87 -26.50 -15.45 -4.49
C ASP A 87 -25.63 -15.28 -5.74
N LEU A 88 -25.17 -16.40 -6.33
CA LEU A 88 -24.39 -16.42 -7.57
C LEU A 88 -25.20 -15.94 -8.78
N THR A 89 -26.47 -16.38 -8.90
CA THR A 89 -27.39 -15.91 -9.95
C THR A 89 -27.63 -14.40 -9.82
N CYS A 90 -27.82 -13.92 -8.60
CA CYS A 90 -27.96 -12.50 -8.32
C CYS A 90 -26.70 -11.73 -8.77
N ALA A 91 -25.52 -12.20 -8.39
CA ALA A 91 -24.24 -11.58 -8.77
C ALA A 91 -24.03 -11.52 -10.29
N LEU A 92 -24.37 -12.60 -11.02
CA LEU A 92 -24.32 -12.63 -12.48
C LEU A 92 -25.19 -11.54 -13.13
N SER A 93 -26.33 -11.21 -12.51
CA SER A 93 -27.20 -10.12 -12.97
C SER A 93 -26.71 -8.72 -12.60
N MET A 94 -25.89 -8.60 -11.55
CA MET A 94 -25.36 -7.33 -11.06
C MET A 94 -24.06 -6.90 -11.75
N VAL A 95 -23.27 -7.85 -12.27
CA VAL A 95 -21.97 -7.57 -12.91
C VAL A 95 -22.15 -7.36 -14.43
N PRO A 96 -21.99 -6.12 -14.97
CA PRO A 96 -22.25 -5.83 -16.38
C PRO A 96 -21.35 -6.62 -17.35
N ALA A 97 -20.11 -6.89 -16.95
CA ALA A 97 -19.16 -7.66 -17.74
C ALA A 97 -19.53 -9.16 -17.83
N ALA A 98 -20.23 -9.69 -16.83
CA ALA A 98 -20.75 -11.05 -16.84
C ALA A 98 -21.94 -11.17 -17.79
N LEU A 99 -22.86 -10.20 -17.76
CA LEU A 99 -23.99 -10.10 -18.69
C LEU A 99 -23.51 -10.00 -20.15
N THR A 100 -22.53 -9.14 -20.41
CA THR A 100 -21.96 -8.94 -21.75
C THR A 100 -21.32 -10.22 -22.29
N ARG A 101 -20.71 -11.04 -21.41
CA ARG A 101 -20.09 -12.33 -21.75
C ARG A 101 -21.08 -13.50 -21.74
N ALA A 102 -22.33 -13.27 -21.36
CA ALA A 102 -23.33 -14.31 -21.12
C ALA A 102 -22.79 -15.45 -20.22
N LEU A 103 -22.09 -15.08 -19.14
CA LEU A 103 -21.54 -16.07 -18.21
C LEU A 103 -22.65 -16.88 -17.54
N THR A 104 -22.47 -18.19 -17.48
CA THR A 104 -23.38 -19.09 -16.78
C THR A 104 -22.87 -19.43 -15.39
N GLU A 105 -23.79 -19.87 -14.53
CA GLU A 105 -23.46 -20.38 -13.20
C GLU A 105 -22.42 -21.50 -13.26
N GLN A 106 -22.61 -22.47 -14.16
CA GLN A 106 -21.69 -23.59 -14.34
C GLN A 106 -20.28 -23.13 -14.73
N GLN A 107 -20.16 -22.15 -15.64
CA GLN A 107 -18.86 -21.59 -16.01
C GLN A 107 -18.14 -20.93 -14.82
N CYS A 108 -18.89 -20.26 -13.94
CA CYS A 108 -18.33 -19.65 -12.74
C CYS A 108 -17.86 -20.69 -11.72
N ILE A 109 -18.63 -21.78 -11.56
CA ILE A 109 -18.28 -22.90 -10.68
C ILE A 109 -17.03 -23.64 -11.21
N ASP A 110 -16.99 -23.95 -12.51
CA ASP A 110 -15.84 -24.63 -13.13
C ASP A 110 -14.57 -23.80 -13.02
N ALA A 111 -14.69 -22.47 -13.12
CA ALA A 111 -13.57 -21.55 -12.98
C ALA A 111 -12.93 -21.58 -11.59
N LEU A 112 -13.65 -21.92 -10.51
CA LEU A 112 -13.06 -22.04 -9.17
C LEU A 112 -11.93 -23.08 -9.11
N ARG A 113 -11.96 -24.08 -10.00
CA ARG A 113 -10.93 -25.13 -10.09
C ARG A 113 -9.75 -24.74 -10.96
N THR A 114 -9.84 -23.62 -11.66
CA THR A 114 -8.81 -23.15 -12.60
C THR A 114 -8.09 -21.94 -11.98
N PRO A 115 -6.76 -21.98 -11.81
CA PRO A 115 -6.02 -20.82 -11.33
C PRO A 115 -6.08 -19.69 -12.36
N VAL A 116 -6.12 -18.43 -11.88
CA VAL A 116 -5.93 -17.26 -12.74
C VAL A 116 -4.46 -16.86 -12.68
N GLU A 117 -3.78 -16.96 -13.80
CA GLU A 117 -2.42 -16.48 -13.93
C GLU A 117 -2.43 -15.10 -14.58
N ILE A 118 -2.07 -14.08 -13.79
CA ILE A 118 -1.89 -12.71 -14.26
C ILE A 118 -0.40 -12.42 -14.25
N SER A 119 0.14 -12.04 -15.41
CA SER A 119 1.55 -11.66 -15.52
C SER A 119 1.79 -10.31 -14.82
N CYS A 120 2.69 -10.32 -13.84
CA CYS A 120 3.23 -9.09 -13.25
C CYS A 120 4.28 -8.49 -14.18
N LEU A 121 4.22 -7.18 -14.41
CA LEU A 121 5.27 -6.46 -15.14
C LEU A 121 6.57 -6.48 -14.32
N PRO A 122 7.73 -6.78 -14.95
CA PRO A 122 8.98 -6.88 -14.24
C PRO A 122 9.57 -5.50 -13.94
N LEU A 123 10.36 -5.39 -12.86
CA LEU A 123 11.22 -4.24 -12.60
C LEU A 123 12.63 -4.49 -13.14
N LEU A 124 13.43 -3.42 -13.25
CA LEU A 124 14.80 -3.53 -13.74
C LEU A 124 15.61 -4.55 -12.94
N ILE A 125 15.45 -4.54 -11.61
CA ILE A 125 16.18 -5.45 -10.72
C ILE A 125 15.80 -6.92 -10.91
N ASP A 126 14.59 -7.23 -11.40
CA ASP A 126 14.17 -8.62 -11.65
C ASP A 126 14.77 -9.13 -12.95
N VAL A 127 14.75 -8.30 -14.00
CA VAL A 127 15.31 -8.65 -15.29
C VAL A 127 16.83 -8.79 -15.20
N LEU A 128 17.48 -7.98 -14.36
CA LEU A 128 18.92 -8.10 -14.11
C LEU A 128 19.29 -9.29 -13.20
N ASP A 129 18.37 -9.86 -12.43
CA ASP A 129 18.64 -11.06 -11.64
C ASP A 129 18.54 -12.34 -12.50
N ASP A 130 19.34 -12.40 -13.57
CA ASP A 130 19.32 -13.44 -14.62
C ASP A 130 20.25 -14.64 -14.35
N ASP A 131 20.93 -14.68 -13.19
CA ASP A 131 21.89 -15.74 -12.86
C ASP A 131 21.20 -17.11 -12.76
N PRO A 132 21.72 -18.18 -13.42
CA PRO A 132 21.17 -19.53 -13.28
C PRO A 132 21.14 -20.06 -11.84
N LEU A 133 22.09 -19.62 -10.99
CA LEU A 133 22.18 -19.99 -9.58
C LEU A 133 21.47 -19.00 -8.65
N ARG A 134 20.68 -18.05 -9.17
CA ARG A 134 19.94 -17.07 -8.36
C ARG A 134 19.04 -17.70 -7.29
N HIS A 135 18.58 -18.93 -7.51
CA HIS A 135 17.75 -19.68 -6.56
C HIS A 135 18.53 -20.26 -5.37
N ALA A 136 19.87 -20.22 -5.39
CA ALA A 136 20.73 -20.63 -4.29
C ALA A 136 21.05 -19.50 -3.29
N ARG A 137 20.53 -18.29 -3.54
CA ARG A 137 20.70 -17.12 -2.67
C ARG A 137 19.37 -16.36 -2.55
N LEU A 138 19.36 -15.29 -1.75
CA LEU A 138 18.25 -14.34 -1.80
C LEU A 138 18.20 -13.71 -3.20
N SER A 139 16.99 -13.59 -3.74
CA SER A 139 16.80 -12.80 -4.96
C SER A 139 17.21 -11.36 -4.68
N TRP A 140 17.68 -10.64 -5.70
CA TRP A 140 18.07 -9.24 -5.54
C TRP A 140 16.91 -8.40 -5.02
N ARG A 141 15.68 -8.67 -5.47
CA ARG A 141 14.47 -8.06 -4.92
C ARG A 141 14.37 -8.25 -3.40
N GLN A 142 14.49 -9.48 -2.90
CA GLN A 142 14.39 -9.76 -1.46
C GLN A 142 15.51 -9.11 -0.66
N ALA A 143 16.76 -9.22 -1.12
CA ALA A 143 17.91 -8.63 -0.45
C ALA A 143 17.81 -7.09 -0.39
N ILE A 144 17.40 -6.46 -1.49
CA ILE A 144 17.20 -5.02 -1.54
C ILE A 144 16.04 -4.58 -0.64
N THR A 145 14.89 -5.26 -0.69
CA THR A 145 13.77 -4.98 0.22
C THR A 145 14.19 -5.11 1.68
N HIS A 146 15.01 -6.11 2.01
CA HIS A 146 15.56 -6.29 3.35
C HIS A 146 16.45 -5.12 3.78
N GLN A 147 17.45 -4.74 2.96
CA GLN A 147 18.37 -3.66 3.27
C GLN A 147 17.67 -2.30 3.42
N VAL A 148 16.72 -2.01 2.51
CA VAL A 148 15.90 -0.79 2.61
C VAL A 148 15.06 -0.81 3.88
N SER A 149 14.51 -1.97 4.26
CA SER A 149 13.73 -2.10 5.49
C SER A 149 14.57 -1.89 6.75
N GLN A 150 15.80 -2.41 6.80
CA GLN A 150 16.71 -2.19 7.93
C GLN A 150 17.09 -0.70 8.05
N THR A 151 17.33 -0.05 6.91
CA THR A 151 17.61 1.39 6.87
C THR A 151 16.42 2.19 7.38
N CYS A 152 15.21 1.91 6.88
CA CYS A 152 14.00 2.59 7.31
C CYS A 152 13.71 2.35 8.80
N ALA A 153 13.88 1.12 9.28
CA ALA A 153 13.73 0.80 10.70
C ALA A 153 14.69 1.62 11.58
N SER A 154 15.95 1.77 11.16
CA SER A 154 16.95 2.55 11.90
C SER A 154 16.69 4.07 11.82
N TYR A 155 16.22 4.55 10.66
CA TYR A 155 15.98 5.97 10.43
C TYR A 155 14.69 6.47 11.10
N PHE A 156 13.63 5.66 11.11
CA PHE A 156 12.33 6.02 11.69
C PHE A 156 12.19 5.60 13.15
N ASP A 157 13.19 4.93 13.72
CA ASP A 157 13.18 4.66 15.14
C ASP A 157 13.28 5.98 15.92
N GLU A 158 12.38 6.22 16.87
CA GLU A 158 12.46 7.38 17.75
C GLU A 158 12.92 7.00 19.16
N ARG A 159 12.74 5.74 19.58
CA ARG A 159 12.75 5.37 21.01
C ARG A 159 13.11 3.91 21.32
N GLN A 160 13.24 3.02 20.33
CA GLN A 160 13.52 1.60 20.59
C GLN A 160 15.00 1.35 20.86
N ALA A 161 15.89 1.98 20.09
CA ALA A 161 17.33 1.89 20.30
C ALA A 161 17.83 3.00 21.23
N ASP A 162 18.66 2.63 22.20
CA ASP A 162 19.35 3.57 23.09
C ASP A 162 20.36 4.44 22.33
N TRP A 163 20.95 3.89 21.27
CA TRP A 163 21.85 4.59 20.37
C TRP A 163 21.13 4.95 19.08
N GLN A 164 21.18 6.23 18.72
CA GLN A 164 20.52 6.76 17.52
C GLN A 164 21.57 7.33 16.57
N PRO A 165 21.53 6.98 15.27
CA PRO A 165 22.44 7.53 14.29
C PRO A 165 22.03 8.95 13.89
N GLU A 166 22.98 9.73 13.36
CA GLU A 166 22.72 11.09 12.85
C GLU A 166 21.85 11.05 11.58
N ARG A 167 20.92 12.02 11.45
CA ARG A 167 19.89 12.05 10.38
C ARG A 167 19.86 13.35 9.56
N GLU A 168 20.92 14.15 9.63
CA GLU A 168 20.94 15.51 9.07
C GLU A 168 20.76 15.56 7.54
N GLN A 169 21.07 14.47 6.83
CA GLN A 169 21.04 14.41 5.37
C GLN A 169 19.71 13.89 4.78
N GLY A 170 18.67 13.73 5.62
CA GLY A 170 17.41 13.09 5.22
C GLY A 170 17.55 11.61 4.90
N LEU A 171 16.44 10.96 4.52
CA LEU A 171 16.39 9.50 4.36
C LEU A 171 17.31 8.98 3.24
N TYR A 172 17.38 9.67 2.09
CA TYR A 172 18.25 9.24 0.99
C TYR A 172 19.73 9.33 1.35
N GLY A 173 20.15 10.44 1.98
CA GLY A 173 21.53 10.61 2.44
C GLY A 173 21.92 9.59 3.50
N PHE A 174 21.04 9.38 4.48
CA PHE A 174 21.19 8.37 5.53
C PHE A 174 21.34 6.95 4.96
N TRP A 175 20.48 6.58 3.99
CA TRP A 175 20.57 5.29 3.31
C TRP A 175 21.90 5.11 2.59
N ARG A 176 22.34 6.15 1.86
CA ARG A 176 23.60 6.09 1.11
C ARG A 176 24.79 5.85 2.05
N ASP A 177 24.85 6.60 3.16
CA ASP A 177 25.89 6.44 4.16
C ASP A 177 25.86 5.05 4.81
N THR A 178 24.67 4.59 5.21
CA THR A 178 24.48 3.23 5.77
C THR A 178 24.95 2.15 4.79
N LEU A 179 24.57 2.25 3.52
CA LEU A 179 24.92 1.26 2.51
C LEU A 179 26.43 1.22 2.24
N THR A 180 27.14 2.35 2.30
CA THR A 180 28.60 2.37 2.13
C THR A 180 29.36 1.62 3.22
N HIS A 181 28.75 1.44 4.39
CA HIS A 181 29.31 0.71 5.51
C HIS A 181 28.72 -0.71 5.68
N ASP A 182 27.77 -1.10 4.83
CA ASP A 182 27.17 -2.44 4.84
C ASP A 182 28.01 -3.43 4.02
N HIS A 183 28.80 -4.24 4.73
CA HIS A 183 29.61 -5.30 4.13
C HIS A 183 28.86 -6.63 3.95
N GLY A 184 27.65 -6.78 4.49
CA GLY A 184 26.88 -8.02 4.48
C GLY A 184 25.98 -8.15 3.25
N ILE A 185 25.41 -7.04 2.77
CA ILE A 185 24.42 -7.08 1.70
C ILE A 185 24.95 -7.64 0.38
N GLY A 186 26.21 -7.35 0.04
CA GLY A 186 26.86 -7.91 -1.14
C GLY A 186 26.91 -9.44 -1.11
N LEU A 187 27.19 -10.04 0.05
CA LEU A 187 27.21 -11.50 0.23
C LEU A 187 25.80 -12.11 0.05
N LEU A 188 24.78 -11.49 0.66
CA LEU A 188 23.38 -11.94 0.54
C LEU A 188 22.89 -11.91 -0.92
N MET A 189 23.35 -10.94 -1.69
CA MET A 189 23.02 -10.76 -3.10
C MET A 189 23.87 -11.62 -4.06
N GLY A 190 24.88 -12.35 -3.57
CA GLY A 190 25.84 -13.05 -4.43
C GLY A 190 26.74 -12.11 -5.24
N VAL A 191 26.93 -10.88 -4.76
CA VAL A 191 27.78 -9.84 -5.35
C VAL A 191 28.79 -9.36 -4.29
N PRO A 192 29.79 -10.16 -3.93
CA PRO A 192 30.72 -9.82 -2.83
C PRO A 192 31.51 -8.53 -3.08
N ASP A 193 31.71 -8.14 -4.34
CA ASP A 193 32.39 -6.91 -4.74
C ASP A 193 31.45 -5.69 -4.86
N LEU A 194 30.21 -5.76 -4.35
CA LEU A 194 29.23 -4.68 -4.41
C LEU A 194 29.80 -3.36 -3.86
N GLY A 195 30.56 -3.42 -2.76
CA GLY A 195 31.19 -2.26 -2.12
C GLY A 195 32.08 -1.45 -3.07
N LYS A 196 32.76 -2.10 -4.01
CA LYS A 196 33.61 -1.42 -5.02
C LYS A 196 32.80 -0.60 -6.03
N ARG A 197 31.50 -0.86 -6.13
CA ARG A 197 30.57 -0.24 -7.09
C ARG A 197 29.74 0.86 -6.45
N LEU A 198 29.75 1.00 -5.12
CA LEU A 198 28.98 2.03 -4.41
C LEU A 198 29.46 3.45 -4.74
N SER A 199 30.66 3.62 -5.32
CA SER A 199 31.12 4.91 -5.88
C SER A 199 30.25 5.43 -7.02
N THR A 200 29.41 4.58 -7.62
CA THR A 200 28.44 4.93 -8.68
C THR A 200 27.07 5.36 -8.15
N LEU A 201 26.90 5.39 -6.82
CA LEU A 201 25.68 5.85 -6.18
C LEU A 201 25.37 7.30 -6.59
N PRO A 202 24.14 7.58 -7.06
CA PRO A 202 23.73 8.95 -7.34
C PRO A 202 23.89 9.83 -6.08
N ALA A 203 24.51 11.01 -6.27
CA ALA A 203 24.83 11.92 -5.17
C ALA A 203 23.60 12.61 -4.58
N THR A 204 22.50 12.67 -5.32
CA THR A 204 21.23 13.23 -4.84
C THR A 204 20.06 12.36 -5.24
N ARG A 205 18.93 12.58 -4.56
CA ARG A 205 17.62 12.01 -4.93
C ARG A 205 17.28 12.30 -6.40
N GLN A 206 17.47 13.56 -6.82
CA GLN A 206 17.20 14.00 -8.19
C GLN A 206 18.08 13.27 -9.21
N ASP A 207 19.36 13.05 -8.88
CA ASP A 207 20.26 12.30 -9.75
C ASP A 207 19.81 10.85 -9.91
N ALA A 208 19.32 10.19 -8.85
CA ALA A 208 18.81 8.83 -8.92
C ALA A 208 17.55 8.73 -9.81
N GLU A 209 16.62 9.67 -9.65
CA GLU A 209 15.39 9.74 -10.45
C GLU A 209 15.69 9.99 -11.93
N ARG A 210 16.53 11.00 -12.21
CA ARG A 210 16.95 11.34 -13.58
C ARG A 210 17.71 10.19 -14.23
N TRP A 211 18.64 9.57 -13.50
CA TRP A 211 19.44 8.46 -14.00
C TRP A 211 18.55 7.30 -14.46
N VAL A 212 17.57 6.89 -13.64
CA VAL A 212 16.69 5.77 -14.00
C VAL A 212 15.87 6.11 -15.24
N LEU A 213 15.16 7.24 -15.24
CA LEU A 213 14.20 7.53 -16.32
C LEU A 213 14.88 7.79 -17.67
N GLN A 214 16.06 8.41 -17.65
CA GLN A 214 16.85 8.59 -18.88
C GLN A 214 17.45 7.27 -19.38
N ARG A 215 18.01 6.45 -18.48
CA ARG A 215 18.76 5.25 -18.87
C ARG A 215 17.87 4.06 -19.20
N LEU A 216 16.74 3.91 -18.49
CA LEU A 216 15.74 2.91 -18.82
C LEU A 216 15.09 3.15 -20.17
N GLY A 217 14.91 4.42 -20.57
CA GLY A 217 14.30 4.80 -21.85
C GLY A 217 12.90 4.23 -22.05
N LEU A 218 12.12 4.11 -20.96
CA LEU A 218 10.71 3.74 -21.02
C LEU A 218 9.89 4.90 -21.59
N PRO A 219 8.77 4.62 -22.30
CA PRO A 219 7.84 5.66 -22.73
C PRO A 219 7.33 6.47 -21.52
N GLU A 220 7.21 7.79 -21.67
CA GLU A 220 6.73 8.67 -20.58
C GLU A 220 5.37 8.23 -20.03
N ALA A 221 4.49 7.75 -20.91
CA ALA A 221 3.14 7.30 -20.54
C ALA A 221 3.11 6.20 -19.46
N VAL A 222 4.22 5.48 -19.26
CA VAL A 222 4.31 4.40 -18.26
C VAL A 222 5.19 4.75 -17.05
N TRP A 223 5.76 5.96 -16.99
CA TRP A 223 6.68 6.33 -15.90
C TRP A 223 6.02 6.24 -14.52
N ALA A 224 4.83 6.83 -14.35
CA ALA A 224 4.13 6.79 -13.07
C ALA A 224 3.80 5.35 -12.63
N ASP A 225 3.37 4.50 -13.57
CA ASP A 225 3.04 3.09 -13.30
C ASP A 225 4.28 2.27 -12.93
N TYR A 226 5.41 2.53 -13.59
CA TYR A 226 6.70 1.92 -13.23
C TYR A 226 7.16 2.33 -11.83
N LEU A 227 7.10 3.63 -11.52
CA LEU A 227 7.51 4.16 -10.23
C LEU A 227 6.58 3.68 -9.09
N GLU A 228 5.29 3.54 -9.36
CA GLU A 228 4.33 2.93 -8.44
C GLU A 228 4.70 1.46 -8.17
N SER A 229 4.99 0.68 -9.22
CA SER A 229 5.44 -0.72 -9.08
C SER A 229 6.72 -0.83 -8.23
N VAL A 230 7.66 0.12 -8.39
CA VAL A 230 8.87 0.21 -7.55
C VAL A 230 8.51 0.44 -6.07
N LEU A 231 7.62 1.38 -5.76
CA LEU A 231 7.18 1.66 -4.39
C LEU A 231 6.43 0.49 -3.76
N LEU A 232 5.58 -0.20 -4.53
CA LEU A 232 4.81 -1.35 -4.05
C LEU A 232 5.72 -2.51 -3.57
N THR A 233 6.97 -2.58 -4.04
CA THR A 233 7.95 -3.57 -3.51
C THR A 233 8.31 -3.38 -2.04
N VAL A 234 8.03 -2.19 -1.48
CA VAL A 234 8.24 -1.82 -0.09
C VAL A 234 6.98 -1.14 0.46
N ASN A 235 5.79 -1.62 0.06
CA ASN A 235 4.51 -0.95 0.30
C ASN A 235 4.29 -0.55 1.77
N GLY A 236 4.72 -1.36 2.75
CA GLY A 236 4.63 -1.00 4.17
C GLY A 236 5.38 0.29 4.53
N TRP A 237 6.65 0.40 4.13
CA TRP A 237 7.45 1.62 4.34
C TRP A 237 6.98 2.79 3.49
N ALA A 238 6.51 2.52 2.27
CA ALA A 238 5.91 3.54 1.42
C ALA A 238 4.65 4.13 2.08
N SER A 239 3.78 3.28 2.65
CA SER A 239 2.59 3.68 3.40
C SER A 239 2.92 4.44 4.68
N TRP A 240 3.99 4.08 5.39
CA TRP A 240 4.49 4.87 6.52
C TRP A 240 4.95 6.27 6.10
N CYS A 241 5.74 6.38 5.03
CA CYS A 241 6.17 7.67 4.51
C CYS A 241 4.99 8.51 3.97
N ALA A 242 4.00 7.87 3.36
CA ALA A 242 2.75 8.53 2.94
C ALA A 242 1.98 9.08 4.15
N TYR A 243 1.98 8.37 5.29
CA TYR A 243 1.40 8.87 6.54
C TYR A 243 2.13 10.12 7.06
N LEU A 244 3.47 10.14 7.04
CA LEU A 244 4.25 11.31 7.44
C LEU A 244 3.94 12.53 6.55
N SER A 245 3.83 12.31 5.24
CA SER A 245 3.43 13.36 4.29
C SER A 245 2.02 13.87 4.54
N TRP A 246 1.07 12.98 4.82
CA TRP A 246 -0.28 13.37 5.20
C TRP A 246 -0.28 14.22 6.48
N GLN A 247 0.46 13.80 7.52
CA GLN A 247 0.55 14.53 8.78
C GLN A 247 1.19 15.92 8.58
N ALA A 248 2.29 16.00 7.83
CA ALA A 248 2.93 17.27 7.49
C ALA A 248 1.98 18.20 6.75
N GLY A 249 1.18 17.68 5.81
CA GLY A 249 0.17 18.43 5.07
C GLY A 249 -0.90 19.04 5.98
N GLN A 250 -1.35 18.33 7.02
CA GLN A 250 -2.29 18.87 8.01
C GLN A 250 -1.70 20.05 8.80
N GLU A 251 -0.38 20.13 8.92
CA GLU A 251 0.35 21.24 9.56
C GLU A 251 0.80 22.32 8.55
N GLY A 252 0.42 22.20 7.27
CA GLY A 252 0.87 23.10 6.20
C GLY A 252 2.35 22.94 5.82
N LYS A 253 2.99 21.85 6.26
CA LYS A 253 4.39 21.50 5.95
C LYS A 253 4.45 20.54 4.77
N LYS A 254 5.67 20.34 4.24
CA LYS A 254 5.97 19.33 3.22
C LYS A 254 6.87 18.26 3.81
N ASP A 255 6.70 17.04 3.34
CA ASP A 255 7.51 15.87 3.69
C ASP A 255 8.15 15.28 2.43
N SER A 256 9.42 14.88 2.50
CA SER A 256 10.15 14.30 1.37
C SER A 256 10.37 12.79 1.46
N HIS A 257 10.01 12.15 2.57
CA HIS A 257 10.47 10.78 2.87
C HIS A 257 10.01 9.75 1.84
N LEU A 258 8.76 9.85 1.35
CA LEU A 258 8.25 8.92 0.34
C LEU A 258 9.02 9.05 -0.98
N ARG A 259 9.39 10.29 -1.32
CA ARG A 259 10.16 10.60 -2.52
C ARG A 259 11.62 10.15 -2.37
N ASP A 260 12.21 10.33 -1.19
CA ASP A 260 13.52 9.77 -0.83
C ASP A 260 13.53 8.24 -0.91
N LEU A 261 12.49 7.58 -0.40
CA LEU A 261 12.33 6.12 -0.46
C LEU A 261 12.23 5.61 -1.91
N LEU A 262 11.49 6.31 -2.78
CA LEU A 262 11.45 6.00 -4.20
C LEU A 262 12.85 6.10 -4.82
N ALA A 263 13.57 7.19 -4.57
CA ALA A 263 14.92 7.37 -5.09
C ALA A 263 15.91 6.32 -4.57
N ILE A 264 15.80 5.89 -3.31
CA ILE A 264 16.56 4.75 -2.77
C ILE A 264 16.32 3.49 -3.61
N ARG A 265 15.05 3.18 -3.89
CA ARG A 265 14.69 2.00 -4.69
C ARG A 265 15.17 2.10 -6.13
N LEU A 266 15.17 3.31 -6.70
CA LEU A 266 15.69 3.59 -8.04
C LEU A 266 17.22 3.49 -8.10
N ALA A 267 17.92 4.05 -7.12
CA ALA A 267 19.38 4.02 -7.01
C ALA A 267 19.89 2.57 -6.93
N TRP A 268 19.18 1.67 -6.25
CA TRP A 268 19.49 0.25 -6.27
C TRP A 268 19.53 -0.35 -7.69
N GLY A 269 18.64 0.09 -8.59
CA GLY A 269 18.68 -0.29 -10.00
C GLY A 269 19.97 0.13 -10.69
N ALA A 270 20.54 1.28 -10.32
CA ALA A 270 21.83 1.75 -10.82
C ALA A 270 23.00 0.90 -10.33
N ILE A 271 23.02 0.60 -9.04
CA ILE A 271 24.09 -0.19 -8.42
C ILE A 271 24.16 -1.59 -9.05
N VAL A 272 23.01 -2.27 -9.16
CA VAL A 272 23.00 -3.65 -9.66
C VAL A 272 23.26 -3.73 -11.17
N LEU A 273 22.98 -2.66 -11.92
CA LEU A 273 23.34 -2.57 -13.33
C LEU A 273 24.86 -2.61 -13.51
N GLU A 274 25.61 -1.90 -12.68
CA GLU A 274 27.08 -1.88 -12.73
C GLU A 274 27.66 -3.28 -12.49
N CYS A 275 26.96 -4.15 -11.76
CA CYS A 275 27.35 -5.55 -11.57
C CYS A 275 27.27 -6.39 -12.85
N LYS A 276 26.62 -5.92 -13.91
CA LYS A 276 26.46 -6.62 -15.18
C LYS A 276 27.41 -6.09 -16.25
N ASN A 277 27.70 -6.94 -17.23
CA ASN A 277 28.38 -6.51 -18.44
C ASN A 277 27.42 -5.73 -19.36
N ALA A 278 27.98 -4.98 -20.32
CA ALA A 278 27.19 -4.14 -21.22
C ALA A 278 26.15 -4.93 -22.05
N ALA A 279 26.43 -6.18 -22.40
CA ALA A 279 25.51 -7.01 -23.18
C ALA A 279 24.28 -7.43 -22.37
N SER A 280 24.47 -7.94 -21.15
CA SER A 280 23.39 -8.31 -20.21
C SER A 280 22.57 -7.08 -19.82
N ALA A 281 23.22 -5.95 -19.55
CA ALA A 281 22.54 -4.67 -19.30
C ALA A 281 21.64 -4.24 -20.48
N GLN A 282 22.16 -4.30 -21.72
CA GLN A 282 21.39 -3.93 -22.91
C GLN A 282 20.22 -4.89 -23.15
N GLN A 283 20.41 -6.19 -22.93
CA GLN A 283 19.35 -7.18 -23.02
C GLN A 283 18.26 -6.92 -21.98
N ALA A 284 18.63 -6.61 -20.73
CA ALA A 284 17.70 -6.30 -19.67
C ALA A 284 16.86 -5.06 -19.99
N PHE A 285 17.47 -3.98 -20.50
CA PHE A 285 16.73 -2.81 -20.95
C PHE A 285 15.79 -3.10 -22.12
N THR A 286 16.22 -3.93 -23.07
CA THR A 286 15.39 -4.30 -24.22
C THR A 286 14.16 -5.09 -23.77
N SER A 287 14.36 -6.10 -22.91
CA SER A 287 13.27 -6.89 -22.33
C SER A 287 12.34 -6.02 -21.49
N LEU A 288 12.87 -5.15 -20.62
CA LEU A 288 12.05 -4.26 -19.80
C LEU A 288 11.19 -3.32 -20.67
N LYS A 289 11.79 -2.70 -21.69
CA LYS A 289 11.05 -1.83 -22.63
C LYS A 289 9.95 -2.59 -23.36
N GLN A 290 10.23 -3.81 -23.81
CA GLN A 290 9.25 -4.65 -24.49
C GLN A 290 8.05 -4.93 -23.59
N GLU A 291 8.27 -5.42 -22.37
CA GLU A 291 7.20 -5.73 -21.41
C GLU A 291 6.37 -4.48 -21.07
N TRP A 292 7.03 -3.37 -20.73
CA TRP A 292 6.34 -2.14 -20.34
C TRP A 292 5.65 -1.41 -21.51
N SER A 293 6.14 -1.57 -22.74
CA SER A 293 5.44 -1.07 -23.93
C SER A 293 4.07 -1.72 -24.13
N GLN A 294 3.88 -2.95 -23.62
CA GLN A 294 2.64 -3.71 -23.69
C GLN A 294 1.79 -3.59 -22.41
N SER A 295 2.19 -2.73 -21.46
CA SER A 295 1.53 -2.60 -20.15
C SER A 295 0.02 -2.37 -20.24
N SER A 296 -0.45 -1.56 -21.19
CA SER A 296 -1.88 -1.30 -21.40
C SER A 296 -2.65 -2.56 -21.81
N ASP A 297 -2.07 -3.38 -22.69
CA ASP A 297 -2.68 -4.64 -23.13
C ASP A 297 -2.63 -5.71 -22.03
N VAL A 298 -1.55 -5.74 -21.23
CA VAL A 298 -1.43 -6.61 -20.06
C VAL A 298 -2.50 -6.25 -19.02
N LEU A 299 -2.68 -4.96 -18.71
CA LEU A 299 -3.72 -4.47 -17.80
C LEU A 299 -5.12 -4.83 -18.28
N LYS A 300 -5.40 -4.61 -19.57
CA LYS A 300 -6.70 -4.96 -20.16
C LYS A 300 -6.98 -6.46 -20.08
N ARG A 301 -6.02 -7.31 -20.45
CA ARG A 301 -6.15 -8.77 -20.34
C ARG A 301 -6.38 -9.19 -18.89
N ALA A 302 -5.66 -8.63 -17.93
CA ALA A 302 -5.85 -8.90 -16.51
C ALA A 302 -7.28 -8.53 -16.05
N GLU A 303 -7.80 -7.37 -16.48
CA GLU A 303 -9.17 -6.95 -16.17
C GLU A 303 -10.22 -7.90 -16.78
N GLU A 304 -9.96 -8.42 -17.97
CA GLU A 304 -10.83 -9.40 -18.64
C GLU A 304 -10.79 -10.78 -17.96
N SER A 305 -9.62 -11.20 -17.46
CA SER A 305 -9.44 -12.46 -16.73
C SER A 305 -10.15 -12.48 -15.37
N LEU A 306 -10.30 -11.32 -14.72
CA LEU A 306 -10.86 -11.19 -13.37
C LEU A 306 -12.38 -11.02 -13.31
N VAL A 307 -13.10 -11.19 -14.42
CA VAL A 307 -14.56 -11.01 -14.45
C VAL A 307 -15.27 -12.05 -13.59
N VAL A 308 -14.80 -13.30 -13.62
CA VAL A 308 -15.37 -14.38 -12.81
C VAL A 308 -15.08 -14.13 -11.32
N ASP A 309 -13.89 -13.62 -10.99
CA ASP A 309 -13.50 -13.29 -9.62
C ASP A 309 -14.34 -12.12 -9.07
N GLU A 310 -14.66 -11.12 -9.90
CA GLU A 310 -15.61 -10.05 -9.54
C GLU A 310 -17.03 -10.61 -9.28
N VAL A 311 -17.52 -11.54 -10.12
CA VAL A 311 -18.82 -12.20 -9.89
C VAL A 311 -18.83 -12.94 -8.56
N TRP A 312 -17.79 -13.71 -8.26
CA TRP A 312 -17.70 -14.44 -6.99
C TRP A 312 -17.57 -13.51 -5.77
N GLN A 313 -16.85 -12.40 -5.89
CA GLN A 313 -16.78 -11.38 -4.85
C GLN A 313 -18.18 -10.79 -4.56
N VAL A 314 -18.92 -10.43 -5.60
CA VAL A 314 -20.31 -9.94 -5.44
C VAL A 314 -21.22 -11.03 -4.87
N ALA A 315 -21.07 -12.29 -5.28
CA ALA A 315 -21.86 -13.40 -4.75
C ALA A 315 -21.60 -13.62 -3.24
N LEU A 316 -20.35 -13.48 -2.80
CA LEU A 316 -19.98 -13.52 -1.39
C LEU A 316 -20.64 -12.39 -0.60
N GLU A 317 -20.63 -11.16 -1.14
CA GLU A 317 -21.27 -9.99 -0.52
C GLU A 317 -22.79 -10.13 -0.46
N VAL A 318 -23.42 -10.60 -1.54
CA VAL A 318 -24.87 -10.88 -1.60
C VAL A 318 -25.25 -11.96 -0.59
N GLY A 319 -24.48 -13.05 -0.50
CA GLY A 319 -24.70 -14.11 0.48
C GLY A 319 -24.65 -13.59 1.92
N TYR A 320 -23.65 -12.75 2.24
CA TYR A 320 -23.57 -12.07 3.53
C TYR A 320 -24.77 -11.16 3.78
N GLN A 321 -25.13 -10.31 2.83
CA GLN A 321 -26.26 -9.38 2.94
C GLN A 321 -27.58 -10.13 3.14
N ARG A 322 -27.82 -11.22 2.40
CA ARG A 322 -29.00 -12.08 2.54
C ARG A 322 -29.09 -12.68 3.94
N GLN A 323 -27.99 -13.23 4.45
CA GLN A 323 -27.95 -13.81 5.79
C GLN A 323 -28.19 -12.75 6.87
N LEU A 324 -27.52 -11.61 6.77
CA LEU A 324 -27.67 -10.49 7.70
C LEU A 324 -29.10 -9.94 7.69
N ALA A 325 -29.68 -9.70 6.51
CA ALA A 325 -31.05 -9.23 6.37
C ALA A 325 -32.04 -10.21 7.00
N ARG A 326 -31.84 -11.52 6.82
CA ARG A 326 -32.66 -12.55 7.49
C ARG A 326 -32.55 -12.46 9.01
N GLN A 327 -31.34 -12.31 9.55
CA GLN A 327 -31.14 -12.19 11.00
C GLN A 327 -31.82 -10.94 11.57
N LEU A 328 -31.72 -9.81 10.87
CA LEU A 328 -32.36 -8.56 11.28
C LEU A 328 -33.90 -8.65 11.23
N CYS A 329 -34.46 -9.28 10.20
CA CYS A 329 -35.91 -9.44 10.06
C CYS A 329 -36.50 -10.50 11.01
N CYS A 330 -35.70 -11.50 11.41
CA CYS A 330 -36.13 -12.55 12.34
C CYS A 330 -35.81 -12.22 13.81
N ALA A 331 -35.13 -11.10 14.10
CA ALA A 331 -34.93 -10.64 15.46
C ALA A 331 -36.28 -10.24 16.05
N GLU A 332 -36.82 -11.08 16.94
CA GLU A 332 -38.06 -10.76 17.65
C GLU A 332 -37.82 -9.50 18.50
N ALA A 333 -38.70 -8.51 18.34
CA ALA A 333 -38.76 -7.43 19.31
C ALA A 333 -39.17 -8.04 20.65
N ASP A 334 -38.28 -7.96 21.64
CA ASP A 334 -38.55 -8.41 22.99
C ASP A 334 -39.79 -7.65 23.49
N THR A 335 -40.94 -8.34 23.52
CA THR A 335 -42.25 -7.75 23.87
C THR A 335 -42.44 -7.65 25.38
N THR A 336 -41.37 -7.88 26.14
CA THR A 336 -41.32 -7.66 27.58
C THR A 336 -41.48 -6.18 27.88
N THR A 337 -42.20 -5.87 28.96
CA THR A 337 -42.40 -4.50 29.43
C THR A 337 -41.04 -3.88 29.71
N ALA A 338 -40.70 -2.79 29.00
CA ALA A 338 -39.37 -2.19 29.10
C ALA A 338 -39.03 -1.89 30.59
N PRO A 339 -37.92 -2.42 31.11
CA PRO A 339 -37.54 -2.21 32.50
C PRO A 339 -37.29 -0.71 32.76
N VAL A 340 -37.54 -0.27 33.99
CA VAL A 340 -37.22 1.10 34.40
C VAL A 340 -35.70 1.26 34.39
N ILE A 341 -35.19 2.12 33.50
CA ILE A 341 -33.77 2.41 33.37
C ILE A 341 -33.32 3.26 34.57
N LYS A 342 -32.41 2.72 35.37
CA LYS A 342 -31.79 3.40 36.52
C LYS A 342 -30.43 4.01 36.18
N VAL A 343 -29.75 3.44 35.20
CA VAL A 343 -28.45 3.91 34.69
C VAL A 343 -28.50 3.95 33.18
N GLN A 344 -28.20 5.10 32.60
CA GLN A 344 -27.98 5.24 31.17
C GLN A 344 -26.53 5.71 30.95
N ALA A 345 -25.75 4.90 30.23
CA ALA A 345 -24.34 5.18 29.97
C ALA A 345 -24.10 5.37 28.47
N ALA A 346 -23.38 6.43 28.10
CA ALA A 346 -23.00 6.71 26.73
C ALA A 346 -21.59 6.17 26.43
N PHE A 347 -21.46 5.45 25.33
CA PHE A 347 -20.20 4.90 24.82
C PHE A 347 -19.96 5.38 23.39
N CYS A 348 -18.71 5.25 22.91
CA CYS A 348 -18.43 5.47 21.50
C CYS A 348 -19.31 4.55 20.64
N ILE A 349 -19.85 5.05 19.53
CA ILE A 349 -20.65 4.26 18.58
C ILE A 349 -19.85 3.15 17.89
N ASP A 350 -18.52 3.20 18.00
CA ASP A 350 -17.60 2.20 17.48
C ASP A 350 -17.88 0.79 18.07
N VAL A 351 -17.91 -0.22 17.19
CA VAL A 351 -18.19 -1.62 17.53
C VAL A 351 -17.20 -2.23 18.53
N ARG A 352 -16.01 -1.64 18.70
CA ARG A 352 -15.04 -2.07 19.72
C ARG A 352 -15.55 -1.84 21.14
N SER A 353 -16.48 -0.92 21.35
CA SER A 353 -17.11 -0.71 22.66
C SER A 353 -18.20 -1.76 22.97
N GLU A 354 -18.66 -2.50 21.95
CA GLU A 354 -19.81 -3.39 22.05
C GLU A 354 -19.65 -4.48 23.12
N PRO A 355 -18.51 -5.18 23.26
CA PRO A 355 -18.34 -6.17 24.32
C PRO A 355 -18.51 -5.58 25.72
N MET A 356 -17.99 -4.37 25.96
CA MET A 356 -18.14 -3.67 27.25
C MET A 356 -19.59 -3.23 27.48
N ARG A 357 -20.26 -2.73 26.44
CA ARG A 357 -21.67 -2.34 26.49
C ARG A 357 -22.57 -3.53 26.85
N ARG A 358 -22.41 -4.65 26.13
CA ARG A 358 -23.17 -5.89 26.40
C ARG A 358 -22.89 -6.43 27.81
N ALA A 359 -21.63 -6.38 28.27
CA ALA A 359 -21.27 -6.82 29.62
C ALA A 359 -21.95 -5.98 30.70
N LEU A 360 -22.05 -4.65 30.53
CA LEU A 360 -22.74 -3.76 31.47
C LEU A 360 -24.26 -4.01 31.51
N GLU A 361 -24.89 -4.16 30.35
CA GLU A 361 -26.32 -4.46 30.27
C GLU A 361 -26.66 -5.85 30.84
N ALA A 362 -25.75 -6.81 30.71
CA ALA A 362 -25.91 -8.15 31.28
C ALA A 362 -25.91 -8.16 32.82
N VAL A 363 -25.35 -7.14 33.48
CA VAL A 363 -25.35 -7.02 34.95
C VAL A 363 -26.75 -6.71 35.49
N SER A 364 -27.54 -5.91 34.77
CA SER A 364 -28.88 -5.57 35.19
C SER A 364 -29.74 -5.07 34.03
N PRO A 365 -31.01 -5.51 33.93
CA PRO A 365 -31.96 -4.95 32.96
C PRO A 365 -32.27 -3.46 33.19
N SER A 366 -31.87 -2.88 34.32
CA SER A 366 -32.01 -1.44 34.60
C SER A 366 -30.85 -0.58 34.09
N ILE A 367 -29.84 -1.19 33.47
CA ILE A 367 -28.71 -0.50 32.83
C ILE A 367 -28.95 -0.48 31.32
N GLN A 368 -28.87 0.71 30.73
CA GLN A 368 -28.96 0.90 29.29
C GLN A 368 -27.68 1.56 28.76
N THR A 369 -27.15 1.06 27.64
CA THR A 369 -26.04 1.73 26.96
C THR A 369 -26.47 2.31 25.62
N ILE A 370 -26.01 3.52 25.33
CA ILE A 370 -26.23 4.19 24.04
C ILE A 370 -24.90 4.43 23.34
N GLY A 371 -24.89 4.35 22.02
CA GLY A 371 -23.75 4.75 21.19
C GLY A 371 -23.83 6.23 20.85
N PHE A 372 -22.73 6.96 20.99
CA PHE A 372 -22.59 8.35 20.59
C PHE A 372 -21.37 8.50 19.66
N ALA A 373 -21.51 9.30 18.61
CA ALA A 373 -20.43 9.53 17.66
C ALA A 373 -19.46 10.57 18.20
N GLY A 374 -18.22 10.15 18.45
CA GLY A 374 -17.08 11.04 18.62
C GLY A 374 -16.68 11.34 20.07
N PHE A 375 -15.44 11.78 20.17
CA PHE A 375 -14.92 12.64 21.23
C PHE A 375 -15.85 13.86 21.37
N PHE A 376 -15.98 14.50 22.54
CA PHE A 376 -16.91 15.62 22.82
C PHE A 376 -16.66 16.93 22.01
N GLY A 377 -16.12 16.84 20.79
CA GLY A 377 -15.87 17.95 19.88
C GLY A 377 -14.62 18.76 20.21
N LEU A 378 -13.81 18.33 21.18
CA LEU A 378 -12.66 19.09 21.66
C LEU A 378 -11.36 18.52 21.03
N PRO A 379 -10.64 19.23 20.15
CA PRO A 379 -9.37 18.73 19.60
C PRO A 379 -8.22 18.94 20.61
N VAL A 380 -8.21 18.17 21.71
CA VAL A 380 -7.30 18.38 22.85
C VAL A 380 -6.06 17.52 22.76
N ALA A 381 -4.88 18.11 22.96
CA ALA A 381 -3.69 17.38 23.39
C ALA A 381 -3.51 17.52 24.90
N TYR A 382 -3.33 16.39 25.58
CA TYR A 382 -3.11 16.34 27.02
C TYR A 382 -1.64 16.08 27.35
N THR A 383 -1.09 16.88 28.24
CA THR A 383 0.28 16.75 28.76
C THR A 383 0.22 16.47 30.26
N PRO A 384 0.54 15.24 30.71
CA PRO A 384 0.52 14.90 32.13
C PRO A 384 1.56 15.69 32.94
N PHE A 385 1.28 15.87 34.24
CA PHE A 385 2.18 16.55 35.16
C PHE A 385 3.62 16.00 35.12
N ALA A 386 4.61 16.89 35.13
CA ALA A 386 6.04 16.57 35.14
C ALA A 386 6.52 15.69 33.96
N THR A 387 5.84 15.74 32.82
CA THR A 387 6.27 15.08 31.59
C THR A 387 6.25 16.03 30.41
N GLU A 388 7.12 15.81 29.41
CA GLU A 388 7.01 16.44 28.09
C GLU A 388 6.14 15.60 27.12
N ALA A 389 5.55 14.50 27.60
CA ALA A 389 4.78 13.60 26.76
C ALA A 389 3.43 14.22 26.39
N ARG A 390 3.32 14.68 25.15
CA ARG A 390 2.08 15.22 24.59
C ARG A 390 1.22 14.11 23.99
N ARG A 391 0.00 13.94 24.50
CA ARG A 391 -0.94 12.89 24.09
C ARG A 391 -2.15 13.47 23.37
N PRO A 392 -2.26 13.35 22.04
CA PRO A 392 -3.47 13.72 21.32
C PRO A 392 -4.66 12.89 21.83
N GLN A 393 -5.69 13.56 22.34
CA GLN A 393 -6.97 12.99 22.75
C GLN A 393 -8.03 13.46 21.74
N LEU A 394 -7.96 12.98 20.51
CA LEU A 394 -8.84 13.38 19.42
C LEU A 394 -8.85 12.32 18.30
N PRO A 395 -9.82 12.35 17.37
CA PRO A 395 -9.80 11.46 16.20
C PRO A 395 -8.48 11.59 15.42
N GLY A 396 -7.87 10.47 15.04
CA GLY A 396 -6.53 10.42 14.40
C GLY A 396 -6.41 11.14 13.06
N LEU A 397 -7.53 11.64 12.51
CA LEU A 397 -7.59 12.44 11.28
C LEU A 397 -7.49 13.96 11.52
N LEU A 398 -7.52 14.39 12.78
CA LEU A 398 -7.50 15.81 13.15
C LEU A 398 -6.16 16.19 13.79
N ALA A 399 -5.82 17.46 13.71
CA ALA A 399 -4.74 18.05 14.50
C ALA A 399 -5.32 18.62 15.81
N PRO A 400 -4.59 18.54 16.94
CA PRO A 400 -4.98 19.22 18.16
C PRO A 400 -5.02 20.74 17.96
N ALA A 401 -6.04 21.40 18.52
CA ALA A 401 -6.16 22.87 18.55
C ALA A 401 -6.24 23.44 19.98
N LEU A 402 -6.34 22.57 20.99
CA LEU A 402 -6.36 22.91 22.40
C LEU A 402 -5.28 22.11 23.14
N GLU A 403 -4.60 22.76 24.09
CA GLU A 403 -3.66 22.11 25.00
C GLU A 403 -4.28 22.05 26.39
N VAL A 404 -4.19 20.89 27.03
CA VAL A 404 -4.59 20.68 28.42
C VAL A 404 -3.41 20.12 29.17
N SER A 405 -3.04 20.75 30.28
CA SER A 405 -1.93 20.35 31.14
C SER A 405 -2.37 20.31 32.59
N ASP A 406 -1.84 19.36 33.35
CA ASP A 406 -1.96 19.40 34.82
C ASP A 406 -1.15 20.58 35.38
N GLN A 407 -1.71 21.29 36.36
CA GLN A 407 -1.02 22.32 37.14
C GLN A 407 -1.19 22.03 38.63
N ILE A 408 -0.16 22.36 39.43
CA ILE A 408 -0.20 22.29 40.90
C ILE A 408 -0.54 23.68 41.44
#